data_AF-A0A317MTS6-F1
#
_entry.id   AF-A0A317MTS6-F1
#
_cell.length_a   1.000
_cell.length_b   1.000
_cell.length_c   1.000
_cell.angle_alpha   90.00
_cell.angle_beta   90.00
_cell.angle_gamma   90.00
#
_symmetry.space_group_name_H-M   'P 1'
#
loop_
_entity.id
_entity.type
_entity.pdbx_description
1 polymer ?
#
loop_
_entity_poly.entity_id
_entity_poly.type
_entity_poly.pdbx_seq_one_letter_code
_entity_poly.pdbx_strand_id
1 'polypeptide(L)'
;MSTYIYKPIIESAKKLALLCGLCLFTNVSFAAKNCDALLKDTRFDHTKFNDYRQHVNSGNPAPPYLGRSNLLWLVEKTHLDPFLNDPSGLQKNFTSDLLYTLQMFPNDYKALNVLIEYAENYGGEFPNPNKTPSMPDVDCLFETAVKKAPNDPIVRQLFGVRKFRRGDYEAAIENFDEANRLGLRSAELDYNLGLSYFKVGQLDKAKEYAKQAYAKGYPLLGLKKKLIEAKYWP
;
A
#
# COMPACT_ATOMS: atom_id res chain seq x y z
N MET A 1 5.19 15.69 -13.90
CA MET A 1 5.49 14.29 -14.30
C MET A 1 5.49 13.42 -13.05
N SER A 2 4.39 12.70 -12.79
CA SER A 2 4.31 11.42 -12.08
C SER A 2 2.83 11.05 -11.97
N THR A 3 2.25 10.55 -13.06
CA THR A 3 0.84 10.11 -13.12
C THR A 3 0.64 8.69 -12.55
N TYR A 4 1.69 8.13 -11.94
CA TYR A 4 1.70 6.78 -11.35
C TYR A 4 1.78 6.79 -9.82
N ILE A 5 1.47 7.92 -9.16
CA ILE A 5 1.63 8.00 -7.70
C ILE A 5 0.56 7.20 -6.95
N TYR A 6 -0.65 7.04 -7.50
CA TYR A 6 -1.71 6.36 -6.77
C TYR A 6 -2.94 6.04 -7.63
N LYS A 7 -3.46 4.80 -7.58
CA LYS A 7 -4.85 4.53 -7.95
C LYS A 7 -5.74 4.80 -6.74
N PRO A 8 -6.59 5.85 -6.77
CA PRO A 8 -7.46 6.16 -5.65
C PRO A 8 -8.33 4.96 -5.27
N ILE A 9 -8.75 4.89 -4.00
CA ILE A 9 -9.77 3.93 -3.59
C ILE A 9 -11.06 4.29 -4.33
N ILE A 10 -11.26 3.61 -5.45
CA ILE A 10 -12.49 3.63 -6.24
C ILE A 10 -13.21 2.34 -5.86
N GLU A 11 -14.34 2.47 -5.16
CA GLU A 11 -15.23 1.32 -4.98
C GLU A 11 -15.79 0.94 -6.35
N SER A 12 -15.18 -0.05 -7.01
CA SER A 12 -15.85 -0.77 -8.08
C SER A 12 -16.88 -1.69 -7.44
N ALA A 13 -18.08 -1.73 -8.01
CA ALA A 13 -19.14 -2.64 -7.59
C ALA A 13 -18.73 -4.10 -7.88
N LYS A 14 -17.93 -4.70 -7.00
CA LYS A 14 -17.80 -6.16 -6.98
C LYS A 14 -19.17 -6.70 -6.56
N LYS A 15 -19.89 -7.33 -7.49
CA LYS A 15 -21.08 -8.14 -7.20
C LYS A 15 -20.66 -9.23 -6.22
N LEU A 16 -20.88 -9.01 -4.92
CA LEU A 16 -20.81 -10.09 -3.94
C LEU A 16 -22.09 -10.91 -4.07
N ALA A 17 -21.92 -12.17 -4.45
CA ALA A 17 -22.98 -13.16 -4.37
C ALA A 17 -23.42 -13.29 -2.89
N LEU A 18 -24.73 -13.18 -2.68
CA LEU A 18 -25.41 -13.54 -1.45
C LEU A 18 -25.08 -15.00 -1.09
N LEU A 19 -24.38 -15.22 0.01
CA LEU A 19 -24.53 -16.46 0.77
C LEU A 19 -24.88 -16.08 2.21
N CYS A 20 -26.19 -16.13 2.45
CA CYS A 20 -26.82 -16.14 3.75
C CYS A 20 -26.53 -17.50 4.41
N GLY A 21 -26.14 -17.52 5.69
CA GLY A 21 -26.05 -18.76 6.46
C GLY A 21 -25.20 -18.66 7.73
N LEU A 22 -25.85 -18.28 8.84
CA LEU A 22 -25.44 -18.46 10.25
C LEU A 22 -23.99 -18.10 10.65
N CYS A 23 -23.82 -16.93 11.27
CA CYS A 23 -22.65 -16.66 12.10
C CYS A 23 -22.87 -17.22 13.52
N LEU A 24 -22.33 -18.40 13.79
CA LEU A 24 -21.92 -18.75 15.15
C LEU A 24 -20.67 -17.91 15.45
N PHE A 25 -20.72 -17.09 16.51
CA PHE A 25 -19.55 -16.35 17.00
C PHE A 25 -18.54 -17.33 17.60
N THR A 26 -17.76 -18.00 16.75
CA THR A 26 -16.48 -18.55 17.18
C THR A 26 -15.51 -17.37 17.28
N ASN A 27 -14.91 -17.18 18.45
CA ASN A 27 -13.76 -16.30 18.61
C ASN A 27 -12.65 -16.84 17.70
N VAL A 28 -12.58 -16.34 16.47
CA VAL A 28 -11.44 -16.56 15.60
C VAL A 28 -10.33 -15.69 16.17
N SER A 29 -9.56 -16.27 17.08
CA SER A 29 -8.26 -15.74 17.46
C SER A 29 -7.41 -15.75 16.19
N PHE A 30 -7.26 -14.59 15.54
CA PHE A 30 -6.25 -14.39 14.52
C PHE A 30 -4.89 -14.55 15.20
N ALA A 31 -4.31 -15.75 15.12
CA ALA A 31 -2.91 -15.93 15.48
C ALA A 31 -2.09 -14.94 14.66
N ALA A 32 -1.28 -14.10 15.33
CA ALA A 32 -0.39 -13.17 14.66
C ALA A 32 0.48 -13.95 13.65
N LYS A 33 0.34 -13.65 12.36
CA LYS A 33 1.18 -14.26 11.33
C LYS A 33 2.64 -13.90 11.63
N ASN A 34 3.52 -14.89 11.60
CA ASN A 34 4.95 -14.64 11.75
C ASN A 34 5.53 -14.09 10.45
N CYS A 35 5.63 -12.77 10.36
CA CYS A 35 6.08 -12.05 9.16
C CYS A 35 7.61 -11.85 9.09
N ASP A 36 8.40 -12.49 9.96
CA ASP A 36 9.87 -12.31 10.01
C ASP A 36 10.64 -12.97 8.86
N ALA A 37 9.98 -13.71 7.96
CA ALA A 37 10.65 -14.50 6.91
C ALA A 37 11.46 -13.65 5.92
N LEU A 38 10.97 -12.45 5.57
CA LEU A 38 11.65 -11.52 4.65
C LEU A 38 12.95 -10.95 5.21
N LEU A 39 13.02 -10.84 6.53
CA LEU A 39 14.11 -10.19 7.25
C LEU A 39 15.32 -11.11 7.46
N LYS A 40 15.20 -12.40 7.11
CA LYS A 40 16.21 -13.43 7.35
C LYS A 40 17.09 -13.71 6.15
N ASP A 41 16.87 -13.07 4.99
CA ASP A 41 17.71 -13.28 3.81
C ASP A 41 19.04 -12.53 3.94
N THR A 42 20.05 -13.19 4.51
CA THR A 42 21.37 -12.58 4.77
C THR A 42 22.18 -12.28 3.50
N ARG A 43 21.67 -12.59 2.30
CA ARG A 43 22.36 -12.28 1.03
C ARG A 43 22.40 -10.78 0.75
N PHE A 44 21.52 -10.00 1.38
CA PHE A 44 21.46 -8.55 1.23
C PHE A 44 21.80 -7.85 2.55
N ASP A 45 22.63 -6.81 2.48
CA ASP A 45 22.92 -5.95 3.63
C ASP A 45 21.73 -5.00 3.87
N HIS A 46 20.71 -5.52 4.55
CA HIS A 46 19.50 -4.78 4.94
C HIS A 46 19.74 -3.65 5.95
N THR A 47 20.99 -3.39 6.34
CA THR A 47 21.35 -2.24 7.18
C THR A 47 21.75 -1.00 6.36
N LYS A 48 22.14 -1.20 5.10
CA LYS A 48 22.60 -0.11 4.20
C LYS A 48 21.54 0.36 3.22
N PHE A 49 20.60 -0.51 2.87
CA PHE A 49 19.56 -0.24 1.87
C PHE A 49 18.23 -0.69 2.46
N ASN A 50 17.57 0.20 3.19
CA ASN A 50 16.30 -0.11 3.84
C ASN A 50 15.34 1.07 3.98
N ASP A 51 15.79 2.29 3.67
CA ASP A 51 14.97 3.49 3.68
C ASP A 51 15.09 4.23 2.34
N TYR A 52 14.12 3.98 1.47
CA TYR A 52 13.86 4.64 0.20
C TYR A 52 14.09 6.17 0.25
N ARG A 53 13.68 6.82 1.35
CA ARG A 53 13.75 8.29 1.49
C ARG A 53 15.17 8.82 1.53
N GLN A 54 16.15 8.02 1.96
CA GLN A 54 17.55 8.40 1.98
C GLN A 54 18.15 8.50 0.57
N HIS A 55 17.49 7.92 -0.44
CA HIS A 55 18.00 7.80 -1.80
C HIS A 55 17.29 8.71 -2.81
N VAL A 56 16.07 9.18 -2.52
CA VAL A 56 15.32 10.08 -3.42
C VAL A 56 15.75 11.54 -3.37
N ASN A 57 16.27 12.01 -2.23
CA ASN A 57 16.62 13.42 -2.04
C ASN A 57 18.06 13.77 -2.48
N SER A 58 18.80 12.84 -3.10
CA SER A 58 20.21 13.10 -3.44
C SER A 58 20.41 14.09 -4.59
N GLY A 59 19.38 14.53 -5.31
CA GLY A 59 19.36 15.72 -6.18
C GLY A 59 20.41 15.83 -7.30
N ASN A 60 21.35 14.89 -7.41
CA ASN A 60 22.50 14.95 -8.31
C ASN A 60 22.45 13.77 -9.28
N PRO A 61 22.58 14.00 -10.61
CA PRO A 61 23.00 12.94 -11.51
C PRO A 61 24.42 12.53 -11.08
N ALA A 62 24.60 11.33 -10.53
CA ALA A 62 25.92 10.85 -10.20
C ALA A 62 26.76 10.63 -11.48
N PRO A 63 28.08 10.91 -11.47
CA PRO A 63 28.97 10.58 -12.58
C PRO A 63 28.97 9.06 -12.89
N PRO A 64 29.48 8.64 -14.06
CA PRO A 64 29.18 7.32 -14.66
C PRO A 64 29.71 6.09 -13.90
N TYR A 65 30.44 6.28 -12.80
CA TYR A 65 31.06 5.20 -12.04
C TYR A 65 30.63 5.27 -10.56
N LEU A 66 29.61 4.47 -10.24
CA LEU A 66 29.29 3.89 -8.93
C LEU A 66 29.23 4.86 -7.72
N GLY A 67 28.18 5.69 -7.65
CA GLY A 67 27.76 6.42 -6.45
C GLY A 67 26.50 5.84 -5.80
N ARG A 68 26.37 5.92 -4.46
CA ARG A 68 25.28 5.36 -3.63
C ARG A 68 23.86 5.82 -3.98
N SER A 69 23.71 6.91 -4.75
CA SER A 69 22.45 7.41 -5.31
C SER A 69 21.97 6.65 -6.56
N ASN A 70 22.80 5.76 -7.13
CA ASN A 70 22.47 5.00 -8.34
C ASN A 70 21.84 3.64 -8.05
N LEU A 71 21.90 3.14 -6.80
CA LEU A 71 21.38 1.80 -6.50
C LEU A 71 19.86 1.75 -6.53
N LEU A 72 19.17 2.72 -5.91
CA LEU A 72 17.71 2.79 -5.99
C LEU A 72 17.25 2.87 -7.46
N TRP A 73 17.86 3.77 -8.23
CA TRP A 73 17.57 3.88 -9.67
C TRP A 73 17.83 2.58 -10.40
N LEU A 74 18.97 1.91 -10.18
CA LEU A 74 19.31 0.65 -10.83
C LEU A 74 18.30 -0.45 -10.47
N VAL A 75 17.95 -0.57 -9.18
CA VAL A 75 16.98 -1.55 -8.71
C VAL A 75 15.61 -1.29 -9.34
N GLU A 76 15.09 -0.07 -9.26
CA GLU A 76 13.81 0.29 -9.88
C GLU A 76 13.86 0.07 -11.41
N LYS A 77 14.93 0.52 -12.08
CA LYS A 77 15.07 0.44 -13.53
C LYS A 77 15.10 -1.00 -14.04
N THR A 78 15.76 -1.89 -13.31
CA THR A 78 15.92 -3.29 -13.70
C THR A 78 14.75 -4.15 -13.26
N HIS A 79 14.22 -3.94 -12.05
CA HIS A 79 13.31 -4.86 -11.39
C HIS A 79 11.89 -4.31 -11.15
N LEU A 80 11.62 -3.04 -11.47
CA LEU A 80 10.29 -2.45 -11.26
C LEU A 80 9.72 -1.77 -12.51
N ASP A 81 10.51 -0.95 -13.20
CA ASP A 81 10.14 -0.23 -14.41
C ASP A 81 9.53 -1.12 -15.51
N PRO A 82 10.05 -2.33 -15.80
CA PRO A 82 9.45 -3.19 -16.82
C PRO A 82 7.97 -3.49 -16.54
N PHE A 83 7.58 -3.58 -15.27
CA PHE A 83 6.21 -3.84 -14.84
C PHE A 83 5.32 -2.59 -14.87
N LEU A 84 5.87 -1.44 -14.48
CA LEU A 84 5.12 -0.17 -14.50
C LEU A 84 4.75 0.23 -15.94
N ASN A 85 5.57 -0.13 -16.92
CA ASN A 85 5.35 0.20 -18.33
C ASN A 85 4.46 -0.80 -19.07
N ASP A 86 4.42 -2.08 -18.67
CA ASP A 86 3.53 -3.10 -19.23
C ASP A 86 2.92 -4.01 -18.15
N PRO A 87 1.83 -3.56 -17.48
CA PRO A 87 1.17 -4.34 -16.44
C PRO A 87 0.41 -5.57 -16.96
N SER A 88 0.20 -5.67 -18.27
CA SER A 88 -0.64 -6.70 -18.91
C SER A 88 0.12 -8.01 -19.12
N GLY A 89 1.44 -7.92 -19.30
CA GLY A 89 2.36 -9.05 -19.31
C GLY A 89 2.97 -9.27 -17.94
N LEU A 90 2.34 -10.09 -17.09
CA LEU A 90 3.02 -10.62 -15.91
C LEU A 90 4.27 -11.39 -16.38
N GLN A 91 5.42 -10.71 -16.34
CA GLN A 91 6.66 -11.23 -16.91
C GLN A 91 7.10 -12.47 -16.14
N LYS A 92 7.89 -13.33 -16.80
CA LYS A 92 8.37 -14.62 -16.28
C LYS A 92 9.03 -14.55 -14.89
N ASN A 93 9.51 -13.37 -14.47
CA ASN A 93 10.22 -13.13 -13.22
C ASN A 93 9.55 -12.13 -12.25
N PHE A 94 8.30 -11.73 -12.49
CA PHE A 94 7.61 -10.68 -11.72
C PHE A 94 7.75 -10.82 -10.20
N THR A 95 7.43 -12.00 -9.67
CA THR A 95 7.52 -12.28 -8.23
C THR A 95 8.93 -12.09 -7.69
N SER A 96 9.93 -12.58 -8.43
CA SER A 96 11.33 -12.49 -8.02
C SER A 96 11.85 -11.06 -8.06
N ASP A 97 11.49 -10.30 -9.11
CA ASP A 97 11.93 -8.91 -9.28
C ASP A 97 11.27 -7.96 -8.26
N LEU A 98 9.98 -8.15 -8.00
CA LEU A 98 9.28 -7.39 -6.96
C LEU A 98 9.80 -7.73 -5.56
N LEU A 99 10.03 -9.02 -5.28
CA LEU A 99 10.61 -9.45 -4.01
C LEU A 99 12.02 -8.88 -3.82
N TYR A 100 12.85 -8.94 -4.86
CA TYR A 100 14.20 -8.36 -4.84
C TYR A 100 14.15 -6.86 -4.52
N THR A 101 13.26 -6.13 -5.19
CA THR A 101 13.07 -4.70 -4.96
C THR A 101 12.72 -4.42 -3.49
N LEU A 102 11.79 -5.17 -2.91
CA LEU A 102 11.33 -4.99 -1.53
C LEU A 102 12.32 -5.53 -0.48
N GLN A 103 13.19 -6.46 -0.84
CA GLN A 103 14.30 -6.88 0.01
C GLN A 103 15.38 -5.77 0.09
N MET A 104 15.60 -5.07 -1.02
CA MET A 104 16.56 -3.96 -1.12
C MET A 104 16.01 -2.64 -0.60
N PHE A 105 14.71 -2.38 -0.78
CA PHE A 105 14.04 -1.15 -0.35
C PHE A 105 12.62 -1.51 0.15
N PRO A 106 12.49 -1.95 1.41
CA PRO A 106 11.20 -2.38 1.96
C PRO A 106 10.12 -1.31 1.93
N ASN A 107 10.50 -0.03 2.03
CA ASN A 107 9.60 1.12 1.90
C ASN A 107 9.59 1.75 0.50
N ASP A 108 10.00 1.04 -0.54
CA ASP A 108 9.82 1.52 -1.92
C ASP A 108 8.32 1.65 -2.22
N TYR A 109 7.83 2.89 -2.26
CA TYR A 109 6.41 3.15 -2.40
C TYR A 109 5.86 2.70 -3.76
N LYS A 110 6.70 2.67 -4.81
CA LYS A 110 6.27 2.20 -6.14
C LYS A 110 6.08 0.68 -6.10
N ALA A 111 7.02 -0.06 -5.50
CA ALA A 111 6.91 -1.50 -5.31
C ALA A 111 5.73 -1.88 -4.40
N LEU A 112 5.53 -1.16 -3.29
CA LEU A 112 4.38 -1.35 -2.40
C LEU A 112 3.04 -1.06 -3.09
N ASN A 113 2.97 -0.06 -3.98
CA ASN A 113 1.78 0.18 -4.80
C ASN A 113 1.52 -0.96 -5.78
N VAL A 114 2.55 -1.46 -6.46
CA VAL A 114 2.45 -2.62 -7.35
C VAL A 114 1.95 -3.85 -6.59
N LEU A 115 2.42 -4.08 -5.36
CA LEU A 115 1.92 -5.15 -4.50
C LEU A 115 0.42 -5.03 -4.21
N ILE A 116 -0.06 -3.83 -3.93
CA ILE A 116 -1.49 -3.60 -3.69
C ILE A 116 -2.28 -3.93 -4.96
N GLU A 117 -1.87 -3.40 -6.12
CA GLU A 117 -2.56 -3.67 -7.39
C GLU A 117 -2.55 -5.16 -7.74
N TYR A 118 -1.41 -5.81 -7.53
CA TYR A 118 -1.26 -7.25 -7.72
C TYR A 118 -2.25 -8.04 -6.86
N ALA A 119 -2.29 -7.74 -5.56
CA ALA A 119 -3.16 -8.42 -4.61
C ALA A 119 -4.65 -8.29 -4.98
N GLU A 120 -5.06 -7.13 -5.51
CA GLU A 120 -6.44 -6.88 -5.91
C GLU A 120 -6.85 -7.57 -7.21
N ASN A 121 -5.92 -7.68 -8.17
CA ASN A 121 -6.20 -8.20 -9.50
C ASN A 121 -6.03 -9.72 -9.58
N TYR A 122 -5.20 -10.32 -8.73
CA TYR A 122 -4.80 -11.73 -8.83
C TYR A 122 -5.02 -12.53 -7.54
N GLY A 123 -5.79 -12.01 -6.58
CA GLY A 123 -6.20 -12.77 -5.39
C GLY A 123 -5.09 -13.05 -4.38
N GLY A 124 -3.90 -12.45 -4.56
CA GLY A 124 -2.76 -12.62 -3.65
C GLY A 124 -1.92 -13.89 -3.88
N GLU A 125 -2.31 -14.77 -4.80
CA GLU A 125 -1.48 -15.92 -5.20
C GLU A 125 -0.62 -15.52 -6.40
N PHE A 126 0.71 -15.52 -6.24
CA PHE A 126 1.66 -15.18 -7.30
C PHE A 126 1.77 -16.32 -8.33
N PRO A 127 1.65 -16.07 -9.66
CA PRO A 127 1.88 -17.11 -10.65
C PRO A 127 3.29 -17.66 -10.46
N ASN A 128 3.35 -18.93 -10.08
CA ASN A 128 4.59 -19.64 -9.81
C ASN A 128 4.69 -20.86 -10.72
N PRO A 129 5.03 -20.67 -12.00
CA PRO A 129 5.16 -21.79 -12.94
C PRO A 129 6.37 -22.69 -12.62
N ASN A 130 7.32 -22.26 -11.80
CA ASN A 130 8.65 -22.90 -11.68
C ASN A 130 9.13 -23.21 -10.25
N LYS A 131 8.26 -23.24 -9.24
CA LYS A 131 8.63 -23.49 -7.82
C LYS A 131 9.75 -22.57 -7.30
N THR A 132 9.73 -21.29 -7.66
CA THR A 132 10.52 -20.24 -6.97
C THR A 132 9.87 -19.92 -5.61
N PRO A 133 10.57 -19.26 -4.65
CA PRO A 133 10.02 -19.03 -3.31
C PRO A 133 8.65 -18.35 -3.42
N SER A 134 7.64 -18.91 -2.75
CA SER A 134 6.33 -18.27 -2.65
C SER A 134 6.52 -16.87 -2.08
N MET A 135 5.94 -15.85 -2.73
CA MET A 135 5.93 -14.51 -2.17
C MET A 135 5.33 -14.56 -0.75
N PRO A 136 5.93 -13.88 0.23
CA PRO A 136 5.31 -13.71 1.53
C PRO A 136 3.93 -13.03 1.40
N ASP A 137 3.09 -13.20 2.42
CA ASP A 137 1.80 -12.51 2.50
C ASP A 137 2.01 -11.00 2.30
N VAL A 138 1.13 -10.37 1.51
CA VAL A 138 1.24 -8.94 1.19
C VAL A 138 1.23 -8.09 2.46
N ASP A 139 0.43 -8.46 3.47
CA ASP A 139 0.41 -7.73 4.74
C ASP A 139 1.74 -7.93 5.51
N CYS A 140 2.39 -9.10 5.40
CA CYS A 140 3.74 -9.31 5.97
C CYS A 140 4.81 -8.44 5.29
N LEU A 141 4.69 -8.20 3.98
CA LEU A 141 5.58 -7.27 3.26
C LEU A 141 5.39 -5.84 3.76
N PHE A 142 4.15 -5.42 4.01
CA PHE A 142 3.87 -4.11 4.62
C PHE A 142 4.34 -4.00 6.07
N GLU A 143 4.16 -5.03 6.90
CA GLU A 143 4.69 -5.05 8.26
C GLU A 143 6.22 -4.95 8.29
N THR A 144 6.88 -5.61 7.34
CA THR A 144 8.33 -5.48 7.11
C THR A 144 8.69 -4.04 6.75
N ALA A 145 7.96 -3.41 5.82
CA ALA A 145 8.17 -2.03 5.42
C ALA A 145 8.03 -1.05 6.60
N VAL A 146 6.98 -1.21 7.41
CA VAL A 146 6.75 -0.41 8.62
C VAL A 146 7.87 -0.61 9.64
N LYS A 147 8.32 -1.86 9.86
CA LYS A 147 9.42 -2.16 10.81
C LYS A 147 10.74 -1.55 10.35
N LYS A 148 10.99 -1.46 9.04
CA LYS A 148 12.23 -0.93 8.46
C LYS A 148 12.22 0.58 8.31
N ALA A 149 11.06 1.17 8.03
CA ALA A 149 10.87 2.61 7.90
C ALA A 149 9.70 3.10 8.80
N PRO A 150 9.84 3.02 10.13
CA PRO A 150 8.74 3.31 11.06
C PRO A 150 8.26 4.76 11.02
N ASN A 151 9.11 5.67 10.54
CA ASN A 151 8.83 7.11 10.42
C ASN A 151 8.50 7.52 8.98
N ASP A 152 8.15 6.57 8.11
CA ASP A 152 7.71 6.85 6.74
C ASP A 152 6.18 6.89 6.67
N PRO A 153 5.57 8.09 6.59
CA PRO A 153 4.13 8.19 6.57
C PRO A 153 3.51 7.67 5.26
N ILE A 154 4.27 7.59 4.17
CA ILE A 154 3.77 7.05 2.90
C ILE A 154 3.55 5.54 3.03
N VAL A 155 4.46 4.82 3.69
CA VAL A 155 4.28 3.38 3.97
C VAL A 155 3.03 3.16 4.79
N ARG A 156 2.82 3.97 5.84
CA ARG A 156 1.61 3.91 6.67
C ARG A 156 0.35 4.18 5.85
N GLN A 157 0.36 5.20 5.00
CA GLN A 157 -0.75 5.45 4.09
C GLN A 157 -1.02 4.22 3.22
N LEU A 158 -0.02 3.70 2.51
CA LEU A 158 -0.18 2.54 1.61
C LEU A 158 -0.66 1.28 2.35
N PHE A 159 -0.19 1.04 3.57
CA PHE A 159 -0.69 -0.08 4.35
C PHE A 159 -2.16 0.09 4.72
N GLY A 160 -2.58 1.31 5.08
CA GLY A 160 -4.00 1.63 5.30
C GLY A 160 -4.86 1.35 4.06
N VAL A 161 -4.34 1.61 2.86
CA VAL A 161 -5.02 1.30 1.59
C VAL A 161 -5.18 -0.20 1.40
N ARG A 162 -4.12 -0.96 1.66
CA ARG A 162 -4.17 -2.43 1.60
C ARG A 162 -5.22 -2.98 2.55
N LYS A 163 -5.24 -2.52 3.81
CA LYS A 163 -6.23 -2.91 4.81
C LYS A 163 -7.65 -2.54 4.39
N PHE A 164 -7.85 -1.31 3.90
CA PHE A 164 -9.16 -0.87 3.40
C PHE A 164 -9.67 -1.76 2.27
N ARG A 165 -8.83 -2.09 1.29
CA ARG A 165 -9.22 -2.91 0.14
C ARG A 165 -9.55 -4.35 0.52
N ARG A 166 -8.96 -4.87 1.61
CA ARG A 166 -9.34 -6.16 2.22
C ARG A 166 -10.61 -6.11 3.06
N GLY A 167 -11.19 -4.93 3.28
CA GLY A 167 -12.36 -4.73 4.14
C GLY A 167 -12.04 -4.61 5.64
N ASP A 168 -10.76 -4.54 6.00
CA ASP A 168 -10.30 -4.32 7.38
C ASP A 168 -10.22 -2.81 7.63
N TYR A 169 -11.37 -2.20 7.86
CA TYR A 169 -11.53 -0.74 7.91
C TYR A 169 -10.95 -0.14 9.19
N GLU A 170 -11.02 -0.85 10.31
CA GLU A 170 -10.42 -0.47 11.57
C GLU A 170 -8.89 -0.41 11.46
N ALA A 171 -8.24 -1.47 10.92
CA ALA A 171 -6.78 -1.43 10.71
C ALA A 171 -6.38 -0.40 9.64
N ALA A 172 -7.26 -0.09 8.69
CA ALA A 172 -7.04 1.00 7.74
C ALA A 172 -6.97 2.35 8.45
N ILE A 173 -7.94 2.64 9.33
CA ILE A 173 -7.97 3.87 10.15
C ILE A 173 -6.70 3.97 10.99
N GLU A 174 -6.29 2.91 11.68
CA GLU A 174 -5.06 2.92 12.50
C GLU A 174 -3.82 3.33 11.69
N ASN A 175 -3.66 2.76 10.50
CA ASN A 175 -2.52 3.08 9.63
C ASN A 175 -2.61 4.49 9.05
N PHE A 176 -3.80 4.95 8.66
CA PHE A 176 -3.98 6.31 8.16
C PHE A 176 -3.80 7.38 9.25
N ASP A 177 -4.30 7.13 10.47
CA ASP A 177 -4.11 8.03 11.61
C ASP A 177 -2.64 8.11 12.00
N GLU A 178 -1.90 7.00 11.90
CA GLU A 178 -0.45 7.01 12.09
C GLU A 178 0.29 7.79 10.98
N ALA A 179 -0.11 7.66 9.72
CA ALA A 179 0.43 8.48 8.63
C ALA A 179 0.18 9.98 8.90
N ASN A 180 -1.02 10.33 9.39
CA ASN A 180 -1.37 11.68 9.80
C ASN A 180 -0.54 12.15 11.01
N ARG A 181 -0.31 11.29 12.02
CA ARG A 181 0.54 11.61 13.18
C ARG A 181 1.98 11.88 12.77
N LEU A 182 2.49 11.13 11.79
CA LEU A 182 3.83 11.29 11.20
C LEU A 182 3.95 12.52 10.26
N GLY A 183 2.89 13.31 10.11
CA GLY A 183 2.94 14.61 9.44
C GLY A 183 2.50 14.59 7.97
N LEU A 184 2.02 13.47 7.43
CA LEU A 184 1.45 13.48 6.09
C LEU A 184 0.15 14.27 6.07
N ARG A 185 0.11 15.28 5.20
CA ARG A 185 -1.05 16.15 4.99
C ARG A 185 -1.35 16.14 3.51
N SER A 186 -2.31 15.33 3.09
CA SER A 186 -2.73 15.24 1.70
C SER A 186 -4.26 15.13 1.62
N ALA A 187 -4.83 15.67 0.54
CA ALA A 187 -6.27 15.57 0.27
C ALA A 187 -6.73 14.09 0.18
N GLU A 188 -5.82 13.23 -0.27
CA GLU A 188 -6.05 11.80 -0.41
C GLU A 188 -6.05 11.05 0.92
N LEU A 189 -5.13 11.38 1.84
CA LEU A 189 -5.14 10.80 3.18
C LEU A 189 -6.44 11.15 3.90
N ASP A 190 -6.86 12.42 3.83
CA ASP A 190 -8.14 12.85 4.41
C ASP A 190 -9.32 12.11 3.77
N TYR A 191 -9.32 11.96 2.44
CA TYR A 191 -10.38 11.21 1.76
C TYR A 191 -10.44 9.76 2.21
N ASN A 192 -9.29 9.08 2.32
CA ASN A 192 -9.21 7.69 2.74
C ASN A 192 -9.64 7.52 4.20
N LEU A 193 -9.24 8.42 5.10
CA LEU A 193 -9.74 8.46 6.49
C LEU A 193 -11.25 8.66 6.52
N GLY A 194 -11.77 9.63 5.78
CA GLY A 194 -13.20 9.91 5.71
C GLY A 194 -14.01 8.71 5.20
N LEU A 195 -13.51 8.02 4.18
CA LEU A 195 -14.13 6.82 3.64
C LEU A 195 -14.06 5.65 4.61
N SER A 196 -12.95 5.47 5.32
CA SER A 196 -12.78 4.40 6.31
C SER A 196 -13.69 4.62 7.53
N TYR A 197 -13.75 5.86 8.04
CA TYR A 197 -14.69 6.22 9.12
C TYR A 197 -16.14 6.03 8.71
N PHE A 198 -16.49 6.31 7.44
CA PHE A 198 -17.83 6.03 6.92
C PHE A 198 -18.15 4.53 6.98
N LYS A 199 -17.19 3.67 6.61
CA LYS A 199 -17.37 2.21 6.59
C LYS A 199 -17.62 1.60 7.97
N VAL A 200 -16.99 2.15 9.01
CA VAL A 200 -17.20 1.72 10.41
C VAL A 200 -18.35 2.47 11.10
N GLY A 201 -19.14 3.25 10.36
CA GLY A 201 -20.32 3.96 10.89
C GLY A 201 -20.03 5.21 11.71
N GLN A 202 -18.77 5.67 11.79
CA GLN A 202 -18.39 6.90 12.48
C GLN A 202 -18.61 8.13 11.57
N LEU A 203 -19.89 8.43 11.30
CA LEU A 203 -20.31 9.40 10.28
C LEU A 203 -19.87 10.85 10.55
N ASP A 204 -19.74 11.26 11.81
CA ASP A 204 -19.25 12.60 12.14
C ASP A 204 -17.78 12.79 11.76
N LYS A 205 -16.93 11.80 12.06
CA LYS A 205 -15.53 11.81 11.62
C LYS A 205 -15.42 11.71 10.10
N ALA A 206 -16.26 10.87 9.48
CA ALA A 206 -16.30 10.75 8.02
C ALA A 206 -16.58 12.10 7.34
N LYS A 207 -17.57 12.84 7.86
CA LYS A 207 -17.92 14.20 7.40
C LYS A 207 -16.77 15.18 7.58
N GLU A 208 -16.11 15.16 8.74
CA GLU A 208 -15.01 16.06 9.05
C GLU A 208 -13.83 15.86 8.08
N TYR A 209 -13.37 14.63 7.92
CA TYR A 209 -12.30 14.31 6.97
C TYR A 209 -12.71 14.55 5.50
N ALA A 210 -13.97 14.29 5.15
CA ALA A 210 -14.48 14.64 3.81
C ALA A 210 -14.40 16.14 3.53
N LYS A 211 -14.76 17.01 4.49
CA LYS A 211 -14.61 18.46 4.35
C LYS A 211 -13.15 18.85 4.13
N GLN A 212 -12.23 18.27 4.91
CA GLN A 212 -10.80 18.54 4.77
C GLN A 212 -10.26 18.12 3.40
N ALA A 213 -10.64 16.93 2.93
CA ALA A 213 -10.26 16.42 1.60
C ALA A 213 -10.73 17.36 0.48
N TYR A 214 -12.00 17.78 0.52
CA TYR A 214 -12.57 18.65 -0.51
C TYR A 214 -12.07 20.09 -0.42
N ALA A 215 -11.77 20.60 0.77
CA ALA A 215 -11.09 21.89 0.94
C ALA A 215 -9.69 21.88 0.30
N LYS A 216 -9.02 20.72 0.29
CA LYS A 216 -7.73 20.51 -0.40
C LYS A 216 -7.89 20.14 -1.89
N GLY A 217 -9.10 20.22 -2.44
CA GLY A 217 -9.36 19.99 -3.88
C GLY A 217 -9.44 18.54 -4.31
N TYR A 218 -9.70 17.58 -3.40
CA TYR A 218 -9.81 16.17 -3.79
C TYR A 218 -10.95 15.95 -4.79
N PRO A 219 -10.71 15.31 -5.96
CA PRO A 219 -11.65 15.33 -7.07
C PRO A 219 -12.80 14.31 -6.94
N LEU A 220 -12.67 13.28 -6.11
CA LEU A 220 -13.66 12.20 -6.08
C LEU A 220 -14.84 12.50 -5.14
N LEU A 221 -16.03 12.63 -5.73
CA LEU A 221 -17.26 12.94 -5.00
C LEU A 221 -17.96 11.71 -4.39
N GLY A 222 -17.34 10.52 -4.44
CA GLY A 222 -17.95 9.28 -3.95
C GLY A 222 -18.34 9.35 -2.47
N LEU A 223 -17.41 9.79 -1.62
CA LEU A 223 -17.67 9.98 -0.19
C LEU A 223 -18.77 11.04 0.08
N LYS A 224 -18.74 12.17 -0.63
CA LYS A 224 -19.79 13.20 -0.53
C LYS A 224 -21.18 12.63 -0.82
N LYS A 225 -21.33 11.85 -1.91
CA LYS A 225 -22.61 11.21 -2.26
C LYS A 225 -23.11 10.29 -1.15
N LYS A 226 -22.23 9.44 -0.62
CA LYS A 226 -22.54 8.54 0.50
C LYS A 226 -23.00 9.29 1.75
N LEU A 227 -22.35 10.40 2.09
CA LEU A 227 -22.73 11.23 3.23
C LEU A 227 -24.06 11.97 3.01
N ILE A 228 -24.37 12.40 1.77
CA ILE A 228 -25.69 12.97 1.42
C ILE A 228 -26.79 11.91 1.61
N GLU A 229 -26.58 10.70 1.08
CA GLU A 229 -27.53 9.59 1.22
C GLU A 229 -27.77 9.23 2.70
N ALA A 230 -26.72 9.30 3.52
CA ALA A 230 -26.81 9.11 4.96
C ALA A 230 -27.41 10.29 5.74
N LYS A 231 -27.74 11.42 5.07
CA LYS A 231 -28.19 12.69 5.69
C LYS A 231 -27.16 13.34 6.63
N TYR A 232 -25.87 13.11 6.36
CA TYR A 232 -24.71 13.66 7.09
C TYR A 232 -23.91 14.70 6.30
N TRP A 233 -24.42 15.13 5.14
CA TRP A 233 -23.81 16.19 4.33
C TRP A 233 -24.87 17.23 3.93
N PRO A 234 -24.65 18.53 4.23
CA PRO A 234 -25.58 19.59 3.90
C PRO A 234 -25.61 19.95 2.40
#